data_AF-A0A963Q3D6-F1
#
_entry.id   AF-A0A963Q3D6-F1
#
_cell.length_a   1.000
_cell.length_b   1.000
_cell.length_c   1.000
_cell.angle_alpha   90.00
_cell.angle_beta   90.00
_cell.angle_gamma   90.00
#
_symmetry.space_group_name_H-M   'P 1'
#
loop_
_entity.id
_entity.type
_entity.pdbx_description
1 polymer ?
#
loop_
_entity_poly.entity_id
_entity_poly.type
_entity_poly.pdbx_seq_one_letter_code
_entity_poly.pdbx_strand_id
1 'polypeptide(L)' 'DAASRVAVVADGTGLTPVPWSYAQLQQAANRLSNALAVLGVERGDRVAIVLPQRFETAVAYMAVL' A
#
# COMPACT_ATOMS: atom_id res chain seq x y z
N ASP A 1 -17.49 -1.09 12.54
CA ASP A 1 -17.04 -1.77 11.32
C ASP A 1 -15.51 -1.72 11.27
N ALA A 2 -14.85 -2.83 10.93
CA ALA A 2 -13.38 -2.90 10.88
C ALA A 2 -12.80 -2.10 9.70
N ALA A 3 -13.55 -1.99 8.60
CA ALA A 3 -13.12 -1.35 7.36
C ALA A 3 -12.82 0.15 7.53
N SER A 4 -13.54 0.83 8.42
CA SER A 4 -13.35 2.26 8.72
C SER A 4 -12.30 2.53 9.79
N ARG A 5 -11.76 1.51 10.46
CA ARG A 5 -10.68 1.70 11.45
C ARG A 5 -9.40 2.12 10.75
N VAL A 6 -8.63 2.99 11.41
CA VAL A 6 -7.30 3.40 10.96
C VAL A 6 -6.36 2.18 10.96
N ALA A 7 -5.69 1.96 9.83
CA ALA A 7 -4.67 0.93 9.65
C ALA A 7 -3.26 1.52 9.67
N VAL A 8 -3.06 2.66 9.01
CA VAL A 8 -1.78 3.35 8.91
C VAL A 8 -1.98 4.83 9.19
N VAL A 9 -1.09 5.44 9.96
CA VAL A 9 -0.97 6.89 10.06
C VAL A 9 0.32 7.27 9.36
N ALA A 10 0.20 7.95 8.22
CA ALA A 10 1.34 8.45 7.48
C ALA A 10 1.80 9.76 8.12
N ASP A 11 3.05 9.79 8.60
CA ASP A 11 3.64 10.92 9.30
C ASP A 11 4.99 11.29 8.68
N GLY A 12 5.46 12.52 8.94
CA GLY A 12 6.73 13.03 8.46
C GLY A 12 7.08 14.39 9.07
N THR A 13 8.36 14.71 9.10
CA THR A 13 8.85 15.98 9.68
C THR A 13 8.22 17.18 8.97
N GLY A 14 7.50 18.02 9.74
CA GLY A 14 6.84 19.22 9.23
C GLY A 14 5.55 18.96 8.45
N LEU A 15 5.05 17.72 8.43
CA LEU A 15 3.78 17.36 7.81
C LEU A 15 2.72 17.10 8.88
N THR A 16 1.45 17.31 8.52
CA THR A 16 0.34 16.85 9.34
C THR A 16 0.15 15.35 9.13
N PRO A 17 0.06 14.54 10.20
CA PRO A 17 -0.21 13.11 10.07
C PRO A 17 -1.54 12.85 9.35
N VAL A 18 -1.54 11.94 8.39
CA VAL A 18 -2.73 11.57 7.60
C VAL A 18 -3.13 10.13 7.93
N PRO A 19 -4.32 9.90 8.51
CA PRO A 19 -4.81 8.54 8.76
C PRO A 19 -5.37 7.89 7.49
N TRP A 20 -5.06 6.62 7.32
CA TRP A 20 -5.59 5.76 6.26
C TRP A 20 -6.30 4.55 6.89
N SER A 21 -7.54 4.30 6.47
CA SER A 21 -8.32 3.17 6.96
C SER A 21 -7.90 1.85 6.34
N TYR A 22 -8.32 0.74 6.95
CA TYR A 22 -8.15 -0.60 6.36
C TYR A 22 -8.75 -0.70 4.96
N ALA A 23 -9.95 -0.14 4.74
CA ALA A 23 -10.56 -0.12 3.42
C ALA A 23 -9.72 0.64 2.39
N GLN A 24 -9.17 1.80 2.76
CA GLN A 24 -8.35 2.61 1.86
C GLN A 24 -7.03 1.91 1.52
N LEU A 25 -6.39 1.27 2.51
CA LEU A 25 -5.18 0.47 2.29
C LEU A 25 -5.46 -0.70 1.34
N GLN A 26 -6.51 -1.48 1.59
CA GLN A 26 -6.88 -2.61 0.74
C GLN A 26 -7.22 -2.16 -0.69
N GLN A 27 -7.95 -1.07 -0.83
CA GLN A 27 -8.31 -0.53 -2.15
C GLN A 27 -7.06 -0.09 -2.92
N ALA A 28 -6.11 0.57 -2.25
CA ALA A 28 -4.85 0.98 -2.87
C ALA A 28 -3.99 -0.23 -3.25
N ALA A 29 -3.90 -1.24 -2.37
CA ALA A 29 -3.18 -2.48 -2.64
C ALA A 29 -3.77 -3.22 -3.84
N ASN A 30 -5.10 -3.38 -3.90
CA ASN A 30 -5.78 -4.02 -5.03
C ASN A 30 -5.52 -3.32 -6.36
N ARG A 31 -5.50 -1.97 -6.37
CA ARG A 31 -5.16 -1.22 -7.58
C ARG A 31 -3.74 -1.52 -8.05
N LEU A 32 -2.78 -1.59 -7.12
CA LEU A 32 -1.40 -1.91 -7.45
C LEU A 32 -1.24 -3.38 -7.88
N SER A 33 -1.86 -4.34 -7.20
CA SER A 33 -1.82 -5.76 -7.58
C SER A 33 -2.36 -5.98 -8.99
N ASN A 34 -3.48 -5.32 -9.34
CA ASN A 34 -4.03 -5.39 -10.68
C ASN A 34 -3.09 -4.76 -11.73
N ALA A 35 -2.44 -3.64 -11.40
CA ALA A 35 -1.46 -3.04 -12.30
C ALA A 35 -0.25 -3.95 -12.53
N LEU A 36 0.26 -4.60 -11.47
CA LEU A 36 1.36 -5.56 -11.57
C LEU A 36 0.96 -6.78 -12.41
N ALA A 37 -0.25 -7.30 -12.25
CA ALA A 37 -0.77 -8.39 -13.07
C ALA A 37 -0.85 -8.02 -14.56
N VAL A 38 -1.29 -6.80 -14.88
CA VAL A 38 -1.30 -6.28 -16.27
C VAL A 38 0.12 -6.13 -16.83
N LEU A 39 1.10 -5.83 -15.99
CA LEU A 39 2.52 -5.79 -16.37
C LEU A 39 3.17 -7.19 -16.48
N GLY A 40 2.41 -8.25 -16.23
CA GLY A 40 2.87 -9.64 -16.37
C GLY A 40 3.60 -10.18 -15.15
N VAL A 41 3.48 -9.54 -13.98
CA VAL A 41 4.01 -10.09 -12.73
C VAL A 41 3.17 -11.28 -12.31
N GLU A 42 3.83 -12.42 -12.11
CA GLU A 42 3.22 -13.67 -11.71
C GLU A 42 3.69 -14.13 -10.33
N ARG A 43 3.02 -15.15 -9.80
CA ARG A 43 3.42 -15.75 -8.53
C ARG A 43 4.82 -16.36 -8.65
N GLY A 44 5.72 -15.93 -7.78
CA GLY A 44 7.12 -16.37 -7.79
C GLY A 44 8.06 -15.32 -8.38
N ASP A 45 7.53 -14.32 -9.09
CA ASP A 45 8.32 -13.19 -9.54
C ASP A 45 8.77 -12.32 -8.36
N ARG A 46 9.93 -11.70 -8.55
CA ARG A 46 10.55 -10.83 -7.55
C ARG A 46 10.29 -9.39 -7.92
N VAL A 47 9.55 -8.68 -7.07
CA VAL A 47 9.30 -7.24 -7.21
C VAL A 47 10.19 -6.48 -6.23
N ALA A 48 11.10 -5.65 -6.75
CA ALA A 48 11.90 -4.77 -5.90
C ALA A 48 11.07 -3.57 -5.44
N ILE A 49 11.01 -3.34 -4.12
CA ILE A 49 10.36 -2.17 -3.52
C ILE A 49 11.46 -1.19 -3.10
N VAL A 50 11.57 -0.06 -3.83
CA VAL A 50 12.54 0.99 -3.54
C VAL A 50 11.78 2.30 -3.39
N LEU A 51 11.35 2.60 -2.17
CA LEU A 51 10.49 3.73 -1.83
C LEU A 51 10.93 4.36 -0.50
N PRO A 52 10.71 5.67 -0.29
CA PRO A 52 10.86 6.29 1.02
C PRO A 52 9.81 5.78 2.01
N GLN A 53 9.96 6.09 3.31
CA GLN A 53 8.97 5.71 4.33
C GLN A 53 7.67 6.53 4.18
N ARG A 54 6.73 6.02 3.39
CA ARG A 54 5.43 6.63 3.10
C ARG A 54 4.31 5.59 3.09
N PHE A 55 3.07 6.06 2.99
CA PHE A 55 1.89 5.19 2.90
C PHE A 55 1.99 4.18 1.75
N GLU A 56 2.53 4.61 0.61
CA GLU A 56 2.71 3.79 -0.59
C GLU A 56 3.61 2.58 -0.35
N THR A 57 4.52 2.65 0.62
CA THR A 57 5.36 1.51 0.98
C THR A 57 4.54 0.40 1.62
N ALA A 58 3.61 0.74 2.52
CA ALA A 58 2.65 -0.23 3.07
C ALA A 58 1.74 -0.79 1.97
N VAL A 59 1.28 0.06 1.04
CA VAL A 59 0.51 -0.38 -0.14
C VAL A 59 1.30 -1.39 -0.98
N ALA A 60 2.58 -1.13 -1.24
CA ALA A 60 3.44 -2.01 -2.02
C ALA A 60 3.64 -3.38 -1.36
N TYR A 61 3.88 -3.42 -0.04
CA TYR A 61 3.96 -4.68 0.69
C TYR A 61 2.67 -5.50 0.60
N MET A 62 1.51 -4.85 0.82
CA MET A 62 0.22 -5.54 0.76
C MET A 62 -0.18 -5.96 -0.67
N ALA A 63 0.35 -5.29 -1.69
CA ALA A 63 0.03 -5.61 -3.08
C ALA A 63 0.84 -6.79 -3.63
N VAL A 64 2.04 -7.04 -3.09
CA VAL A 64 3.03 -8.02 -3.58
C VAL A 64 3.00 -9.34 -2.78
N LEU A 65 2.62 -9.31 -1.50
CA LEU A 65 2.58 -10.47 -0.60
C LEU A 65 1.21 -11.15 -0.57
#